data_AF-A0A0F8XJ57-F1
#
_entry.id   AF-A0A0F8XJ57-F1
#
_cell.length_a   1.000
_cell.length_b   1.000
_cell.length_c   1.000
_cell.angle_alpha   90.00
_cell.angle_beta   90.00
_cell.angle_gamma   90.00
#
_symmetry.space_group_name_H-M   'P 1'
#
loop_
_entity.id
_entity.type
_entity.pdbx_description
1 polymer ?
#
loop_
_entity_poly.entity_id
_entity_poly.type
_entity_poly.pdbx_seq_one_letter_code
_entity_poly.pdbx_strand_id
1 'polypeptide(L)' 'SVGDWVIKGVAGEFYPCKPDIFAATYEAVTEAPDDPAP' A
#
# COMPACT_ATOMS: atom_id res chain seq x y z
N SER A 1 14.20 8.38 0.70
CA SER A 1 15.50 8.04 1.31
C SER A 1 15.79 6.56 1.15
N VAL A 2 17.02 6.13 1.41
CA VAL A 2 17.34 4.70 1.54
C VAL A 2 16.43 4.12 2.64
N GLY A 3 15.69 3.05 2.32
CA GLY A 3 14.72 2.43 3.23
C GLY A 3 13.26 2.83 2.98
N ASP A 4 13.00 3.90 2.22
CA ASP A 4 11.65 4.22 1.76
C ASP A 4 11.22 3.19 0.70
N TRP A 5 9.94 2.88 0.69
CA TRP A 5 9.35 2.05 -0.34
C TRP A 5 9.14 2.86 -1.62
N VAL A 6 9.18 2.17 -2.76
CA VAL A 6 8.76 2.73 -4.05
C VAL A 6 7.47 2.05 -4.45
N ILE A 7 6.36 2.79 -4.40
CA ILE A 7 5.06 2.33 -4.86
C ILE A 7 4.96 2.60 -6.36
N LYS A 8 4.65 1.56 -7.14
CA LYS A 8 4.43 1.68 -8.58
C LYS A 8 2.94 1.89 -8.87
N GLY A 9 2.60 3.02 -9.48
CA GLY A 9 1.25 3.31 -9.94
C GLY A 9 0.85 2.48 -11.16
N VAL A 10 -0.46 2.41 -11.42
CA VAL A 10 -1.02 1.63 -12.53
C VAL A 10 -0.57 2.14 -13.91
N ALA A 11 -0.27 3.44 -14.03
CA ALA A 11 0.26 4.02 -15.26
C ALA A 11 1.79 4.01 -15.33
N GLY A 12 2.46 3.33 -14.38
CA GLY A 12 3.90 3.24 -14.31
C GLY A 12 4.58 4.38 -13.57
N GLU A 13 3.85 5.20 -12.81
CA GLU A 13 4.46 6.21 -11.94
C GLU A 13 5.20 5.56 -10.76
N PHE A 14 6.16 6.28 -10.18
CA PHE A 14 6.89 5.84 -9.01
C PHE A 14 6.78 6.88 -7.89
N TYR A 15 6.22 6.47 -6.75
CA TYR A 15 6.03 7.31 -5.58
C TYR A 15 6.88 6.81 -4.41
N PRO A 16 7.77 7.63 -3.83
CA PRO A 16 8.45 7.28 -2.60
C PRO A 16 7.46 7.30 -1.44
N CYS A 17 7.47 6.29 -0.59
CA CYS A 17 6.57 6.16 0.54
C CYS A 17 7.35 5.74 1.78
N LYS A 18 7.15 6.46 2.90
CA LYS A 18 7.74 6.03 4.17
C LYS A 18 6.86 4.94 4.80
N PRO A 19 7.42 3.78 5.21
CA PRO A 19 6.63 2.66 5.72
C PRO A 19 5.79 2.99 6.96
N ASP A 20 6.34 3.81 7.87
CA ASP A 20 5.68 4.27 9.09
C ASP A 20 4.47 5.15 8.80
N ILE A 21 4.58 6.07 7.83
CA ILE A 21 3.46 6.90 7.38
C ILE A 21 2.38 6.03 6.75
N PHE A 22 2.75 5.07 5.90
CA PHE A 22 1.78 4.17 5.26
C PHE A 22 0.98 3.38 6.29
N ALA A 23 1.66 2.78 7.27
CA ALA A 23 1.01 2.01 8.34
C ALA A 23 0.15 2.87 9.28
N ALA A 24 0.45 4.17 9.40
CA ALA A 24 -0.34 5.10 10.21
C ALA A 24 -1.63 5.56 9.52
N THR A 25 -1.72 5.48 8.19
CA THR A 25 -2.87 5.99 7.42
C THR A 25 -3.72 4.90 6.75
N TYR A 26 -3.20 3.68 6.63
CA TYR A 26 -3.89 2.55 6.02
C TYR A 26 -3.95 1.35 6.97
N GLU A 27 -5.08 0.65 6.94
CA GLU A 27 -5.25 -0.62 7.63
C GLU A 27 -5.13 -1.77 6.63
N ALA A 28 -4.61 -2.91 7.09
CA ALA A 28 -4.53 -4.10 6.27
C ALA A 28 -5.95 -4.63 5.99
N VAL A 29 -6.25 -4.88 4.72
CA VAL A 29 -7.49 -5.56 4.36
C VAL A 29 -7.37 -7.02 4.80
N THR A 30 -8.14 -7.41 5.80
CA THR A 30 -8.30 -8.81 6.18
C THR A 30 -9.34 -9.42 5.25
N GLU A 31 -8.99 -10.49 4.53
CA GLU A 31 -9.98 -11.26 3.76
C GLU A 31 -11.00 -11.86 4.74
N ALA A 32 -12.22 -11.32 4.76
CA ALA A 32 -13.34 -11.99 5.41
C ALA A 32 -13.79 -13.16 4.54
N PRO A 33 -14.18 -14.31 5.13
CA PRO A 33 -14.43 -15.54 4.37
C PRO A 33 -15.60 -15.48 3.38
N ASP A 34 -16.43 -14.43 3.40
CA ASP A 34 -17.68 -14.34 2.64
C ASP A 34 -17.82 -13.11 1.73
N ASP A 35 -16.73 -12.36 1.48
CA ASP A 35 -16.78 -11.27 0.49
C ASP A 35 -16.12 -11.74 -0.82
N PRO A 36 -16.90 -12.12 -1.86
CA PRO A 36 -16.29 -12.39 -3.15
C PRO A 36 -15.75 -11.06 -3.66
N ALA A 37 -14.43 -10.93 -3.68
CA ALA A 37 -13.74 -9.74 -4.14
C ALA A 37 -14.34 -9.19 -5.45
N PRO A 38 -14.39 -7.86 -5.63
CA PRO A 38 -14.96 -7.23 -6.83
C PRO A 38 -14.27 -7.65 -8.14
#